data_AF-A0A2S7KX41-F1
#
_entry.id   AF-A0A2S7KX41-F1
#
_cell.length_a   1.000
_cell.length_b   1.000
_cell.length_c   1.000
_cell.angle_alpha   90.00
_cell.angle_beta   90.00
_cell.angle_gamma   90.00
#
_symmetry.space_group_name_H-M   'P 1'
#
loop_
_entity.id
_entity.type
_entity.pdbx_description
1 polymer ?
#
loop_
_entity_poly.entity_id
_entity_poly.type
_entity_poly.pdbx_seq_one_letter_code
_entity_poly.pdbx_strand_id
1 'polypeptide(L)'
;MHKRFSLGNAAKKNVLASFISGAKLNYNIKKISASGESGKFFVEAIHPYNQSRKKAIEKFDVYNLEYEYWDEKASLNVWYYCENYLKDGQILFNRVGSFNFYLGTLTTMKLLTEEESHSIKIEAYIGKFKESEVLKISNHTDRLLIDAYAEKINTSFQYAQDILKWLSEIKSEIQVSIVFSAEMNFMGPWLRKYRNFYRSKF
;
A
#
# COMPACT_ATOMS: atom_id res chain seq x y z
N MET A 1 -1.05 15.65 8.67
CA MET A 1 -0.99 15.02 7.32
C MET A 1 -1.98 15.71 6.39
N HIS A 2 -1.82 15.63 5.05
CA HIS A 2 -2.59 16.34 3.99
C HIS A 2 -2.40 17.85 3.83
N LYS A 3 -1.15 18.33 3.89
CA LYS A 3 -0.85 19.77 3.84
C LYS A 3 -1.32 20.48 2.54
N ARG A 4 -1.33 19.78 1.39
CA ARG A 4 -1.75 20.37 0.10
C ARG A 4 -3.26 20.23 -0.17
N PHE A 5 -3.85 19.09 0.19
CA PHE A 5 -5.26 18.78 -0.05
C PHE A 5 -5.94 18.21 1.20
N SER A 6 -6.27 19.10 2.15
CA SER A 6 -6.93 18.71 3.40
C SER A 6 -8.34 18.16 3.15
N LEU A 7 -8.60 16.94 3.61
CA LEU A 7 -9.91 16.30 3.60
C LEU A 7 -10.84 16.80 4.72
N GLY A 8 -10.36 17.70 5.59
CA GLY A 8 -11.22 18.43 6.53
C GLY A 8 -12.07 19.52 5.84
N ASN A 9 -11.67 19.98 4.64
CA ASN A 9 -12.39 21.02 3.90
C ASN A 9 -13.49 20.41 3.01
N ALA A 10 -14.74 20.88 3.18
CA ALA A 10 -15.89 20.35 2.46
C ALA A 10 -15.80 20.48 0.92
N ALA A 11 -15.29 21.61 0.40
CA ALA A 11 -15.12 21.80 -1.03
C ALA A 11 -14.08 20.82 -1.61
N LYS A 12 -12.96 20.62 -0.89
CA LYS A 12 -11.93 19.64 -1.29
C LYS A 12 -12.47 18.21 -1.25
N LYS A 13 -13.27 17.84 -0.25
CA LYS A 13 -13.94 16.53 -0.22
C LYS A 13 -14.83 16.30 -1.44
N ASN A 14 -15.56 17.31 -1.89
CA ASN A 14 -16.43 17.18 -3.06
C ASN A 14 -15.63 17.00 -4.36
N VAL A 15 -14.50 17.70 -4.52
CA VAL A 15 -13.61 17.49 -5.67
C VAL A 15 -13.09 16.05 -5.72
N LEU A 16 -12.66 15.49 -4.57
CA LEU A 16 -12.23 14.10 -4.51
C LEU A 16 -13.39 13.11 -4.80
N ALA A 17 -14.58 13.37 -4.27
CA ALA A 17 -15.77 12.55 -4.54
C ALA A 17 -16.14 12.55 -6.03
N SER A 18 -16.07 13.70 -6.70
CA SER A 18 -16.29 13.82 -8.14
C SER A 18 -15.21 13.08 -8.94
N PHE A 19 -13.95 13.15 -8.51
CA PHE A 19 -12.87 12.40 -9.14
C PHE A 19 -13.08 10.88 -9.03
N ILE A 20 -13.34 10.37 -7.82
CA ILE A 20 -13.56 8.94 -7.57
C ILE A 20 -14.78 8.45 -8.36
N SER A 21 -15.91 9.16 -8.28
CA SER A 21 -17.12 8.75 -8.99
C SER A 21 -16.97 8.83 -10.51
N GLY A 22 -16.30 9.86 -11.04
CA GLY A 22 -15.96 9.97 -12.45
C GLY A 22 -15.07 8.83 -12.94
N ALA A 23 -14.04 8.47 -12.17
CA ALA A 23 -13.17 7.32 -12.48
C ALA A 23 -13.97 6.02 -12.58
N LYS A 24 -14.87 5.77 -11.62
CA LYS A 24 -15.66 4.54 -11.57
C LYS A 24 -16.74 4.47 -12.65
N LEU A 25 -17.46 5.58 -12.89
CA LEU A 25 -18.58 5.63 -13.83
C LEU A 25 -18.14 5.74 -15.29
N ASN A 26 -17.14 6.58 -15.58
CA ASN A 26 -16.79 6.94 -16.96
C ASN A 26 -15.61 6.15 -17.50
N TYR A 27 -14.74 5.62 -16.63
CA TYR A 27 -13.50 4.93 -17.02
C TYR A 27 -13.45 3.48 -16.56
N ASN A 28 -14.58 2.94 -16.08
CA ASN A 28 -14.73 1.55 -15.65
C ASN A 28 -13.72 1.13 -14.55
N ILE A 29 -13.17 2.09 -13.79
CA ILE A 29 -12.27 1.79 -12.68
C ILE A 29 -13.09 1.12 -11.58
N LYS A 30 -12.73 -0.11 -11.21
CA LYS A 30 -13.54 -0.90 -10.28
C LYS A 30 -13.30 -0.58 -8.81
N LYS A 31 -12.07 -0.22 -8.47
CA LYS A 31 -11.65 0.07 -7.10
C LYS A 31 -10.68 1.24 -7.07
N ILE A 32 -10.79 2.09 -6.07
CA ILE A 32 -9.83 3.15 -5.76
C ILE A 32 -9.22 2.86 -4.38
N SER A 33 -7.89 2.85 -4.33
CA SER A 33 -7.12 2.62 -3.12
C SER A 33 -6.62 3.93 -2.51
N ALA A 34 -6.70 4.03 -1.18
CA ALA A 34 -6.03 5.08 -0.41
C ALA A 34 -4.75 4.51 0.20
N SER A 35 -3.62 5.10 -0.15
CA SER A 35 -2.29 4.64 0.25
C SER A 35 -1.69 5.53 1.33
N GLY A 36 -1.09 4.94 2.36
CA GLY A 36 -0.30 5.69 3.32
C GLY A 36 0.48 4.84 4.31
N GLU A 37 1.31 5.51 5.10
CA GLU A 37 2.37 4.90 5.93
C GLU A 37 1.97 4.66 7.38
N SER A 38 0.80 5.11 7.85
CA SER A 38 0.43 5.03 9.27
C SER A 38 -1.06 4.88 9.54
N GLY A 39 -1.40 4.25 10.67
CA GLY A 39 -2.78 4.15 11.14
C GLY A 39 -3.44 5.53 11.33
N LYS A 40 -2.66 6.52 11.81
CA LYS A 40 -3.12 7.90 12.00
C LYS A 40 -3.67 8.51 10.71
N PHE A 41 -3.04 8.27 9.57
CA PHE A 41 -3.53 8.73 8.27
C PHE A 41 -4.93 8.17 7.96
N PHE A 42 -5.14 6.87 8.20
CA PHE A 42 -6.43 6.23 7.95
C PHE A 42 -7.50 6.72 8.93
N VAL A 43 -7.16 6.82 10.22
CA VAL A 43 -8.06 7.30 11.29
C VAL A 43 -8.48 8.75 11.08
N GLU A 44 -7.55 9.65 10.76
CA GLU A 44 -7.84 11.09 10.74
C GLU A 44 -8.31 11.61 9.39
N ALA A 45 -8.05 10.90 8.28
CA ALA A 45 -8.30 11.41 6.95
C ALA A 45 -9.18 10.50 6.08
N ILE A 46 -8.77 9.25 5.88
CA ILE A 46 -9.42 8.38 4.88
C ILE A 46 -10.74 7.83 5.37
N HIS A 47 -10.77 7.28 6.58
CA HIS A 47 -12.00 6.74 7.13
C HIS A 47 -13.06 7.83 7.39
N PRO A 48 -12.73 8.99 7.99
CA PRO A 48 -13.69 10.10 8.08
C PRO A 48 -14.17 10.61 6.72
N TYR A 49 -13.32 10.58 5.69
CA TYR A 49 -13.75 10.89 4.32
C TYR A 49 -14.83 9.90 3.86
N ASN A 50 -14.58 8.60 3.96
CA ASN A 50 -15.54 7.56 3.56
C ASN A 50 -16.85 7.66 4.36
N GLN A 51 -16.80 7.80 5.68
CA GLN A 51 -17.99 8.00 6.52
C GLN A 51 -18.80 9.24 6.12
N SER A 52 -18.14 10.28 5.61
CA SER A 52 -18.83 11.50 5.16
C SER A 52 -19.57 11.37 3.82
N ARG A 53 -19.43 10.25 3.10
CA ARG A 53 -20.06 10.02 1.79
C ARG A 53 -21.25 9.07 1.92
N LYS A 54 -22.34 9.40 1.24
CA LYS A 54 -23.55 8.56 1.20
C LYS A 54 -23.49 7.48 0.12
N LYS A 55 -22.79 7.73 -0.98
CA LYS A 55 -22.74 6.82 -2.13
C LYS A 55 -21.40 6.08 -2.17
N ALA A 56 -21.43 4.75 -2.27
CA ALA A 56 -20.21 3.93 -2.39
C ALA A 56 -19.34 4.32 -3.60
N ILE A 57 -19.95 4.83 -4.68
CA ILE A 57 -19.23 5.30 -5.88
C ILE A 57 -18.33 6.51 -5.62
N GLU A 58 -18.47 7.19 -4.47
CA GLU A 58 -17.65 8.34 -4.06
C GLU A 58 -16.57 7.96 -3.04
N LYS A 59 -16.56 6.71 -2.58
CA LYS A 59 -15.71 6.22 -1.48
C LYS A 59 -14.49 5.47 -1.99
N PHE A 60 -13.46 5.39 -1.15
CA PHE A 60 -12.35 4.44 -1.31
C PHE A 60 -12.81 3.02 -1.01
N ASP A 61 -12.33 2.07 -1.80
CA ASP A 61 -12.67 0.65 -1.70
C ASP A 61 -11.55 -0.16 -1.04
N VAL A 62 -10.36 0.44 -0.91
CA VAL A 62 -9.16 -0.23 -0.43
C VAL A 62 -8.34 0.72 0.46
N TYR A 63 -7.84 0.20 1.58
CA TYR A 63 -6.81 0.83 2.40
C TYR A 63 -5.49 0.09 2.17
N ASN A 64 -4.47 0.80 1.72
CA ASN A 64 -3.17 0.22 1.38
C ASN A 64 -2.06 0.77 2.28
N LEU A 65 -1.44 -0.12 3.06
CA LEU A 65 -0.31 0.22 3.90
C LEU A 65 0.99 0.16 3.09
N GLU A 66 1.52 1.34 2.78
CA GLU A 66 2.81 1.55 2.10
C GLU A 66 3.85 1.89 3.17
N TYR A 67 4.39 0.91 3.90
CA TYR A 67 5.43 1.14 4.91
C TYR A 67 6.47 0.03 4.87
N GLU A 68 7.74 0.39 4.66
CA GLU A 68 8.81 -0.58 4.42
C GLU A 68 9.49 -1.00 5.73
N TYR A 69 8.81 -1.81 6.53
CA TYR A 69 9.33 -2.23 7.85
C TYR A 69 10.65 -3.02 7.77
N TRP A 70 10.99 -3.53 6.59
CA TRP A 70 12.21 -4.27 6.30
C TRP A 70 13.39 -3.38 5.91
N ASP A 71 13.19 -2.09 5.67
CA ASP A 71 14.28 -1.15 5.49
C ASP A 71 14.92 -0.88 6.86
N GLU A 72 15.95 -1.68 7.16
CA GLU A 72 16.71 -1.57 8.39
C GLU A 72 17.32 -0.19 8.54
N LYS A 73 17.86 0.38 7.46
CA LYS A 73 18.50 1.70 7.51
C LYS A 73 17.47 2.77 7.83
N ALA A 74 16.33 2.77 7.16
CA ALA A 74 15.27 3.74 7.43
C ALA A 74 14.67 3.60 8.85
N SER A 75 14.78 2.42 9.46
CA SER A 75 14.29 2.12 10.80
C SER A 75 15.31 2.38 11.93
N LEU A 76 16.58 2.70 11.61
CA LEU A 76 17.60 3.05 12.60
C LEU A 76 17.46 4.50 13.12
N ASN A 77 18.13 4.80 14.24
CA ASN A 77 18.11 6.12 14.87
C ASN A 77 18.45 7.25 13.88
N VAL A 78 17.70 8.35 13.93
CA VAL A 78 17.84 9.56 13.07
C VAL A 78 17.41 9.35 11.60
N TRP A 79 16.89 8.17 11.23
CA TRP A 79 16.41 7.90 9.87
C TRP A 79 14.89 8.05 9.71
N TYR A 80 14.42 7.98 8.46
CA TYR A 80 13.07 8.38 8.05
C TYR A 80 11.96 7.75 8.91
N TYR A 81 11.92 6.43 9.05
CA TYR A 81 10.84 5.78 9.80
C TYR A 81 10.97 6.00 11.31
N CYS A 82 12.20 6.08 11.82
CA CYS A 82 12.47 6.44 13.21
C CYS A 82 11.86 7.80 13.55
N GLU A 83 12.26 8.85 12.83
CA GLU A 83 11.86 10.23 13.14
C GLU A 83 10.38 10.51 12.88
N ASN A 84 9.76 9.86 11.89
CA ASN A 84 8.37 10.13 11.53
C ASN A 84 7.33 9.24 12.24
N TYR A 85 7.74 8.06 12.76
CA TYR A 85 6.78 7.07 13.26
C TYR A 85 7.19 6.38 14.56
N LEU A 86 8.43 5.92 14.69
CA LEU A 86 8.81 5.06 15.83
C LEU A 86 9.12 5.87 17.09
N LYS A 87 9.72 7.05 16.95
CA LYS A 87 10.18 7.91 18.05
C LYS A 87 9.04 8.35 18.96
N ASP A 88 7.97 8.90 18.37
CA ASP A 88 6.81 9.39 19.12
C ASP A 88 6.03 8.25 19.80
N GLY A 89 6.04 7.06 19.18
CA GLY A 89 5.41 5.86 19.74
C GLY A 89 6.26 5.12 20.79
N GLN A 90 7.47 5.61 21.10
CA GLN A 90 8.45 4.91 21.96
C GLN A 90 8.72 3.47 21.50
N ILE A 91 8.69 3.25 20.19
CA ILE A 91 8.90 1.94 19.56
C ILE A 91 10.40 1.75 19.30
N LEU A 92 10.89 0.52 19.42
CA LEU A 92 12.29 0.17 19.16
C LEU A 92 12.73 0.55 17.73
N PHE A 93 13.89 1.17 17.60
CA PHE A 93 14.48 1.59 16.31
C PHE A 93 15.22 0.44 15.63
N ASN A 94 14.47 -0.60 15.27
CA ASN A 94 14.97 -1.77 14.58
C ASN A 94 13.83 -2.44 13.80
N ARG A 95 14.15 -3.48 13.03
CA ARG A 95 13.16 -4.26 12.27
C ARG A 95 11.99 -4.75 13.13
N VAL A 96 12.26 -5.18 14.37
CA VAL A 96 11.22 -5.72 15.27
C VAL A 96 10.22 -4.63 15.66
N GLY A 97 10.69 -3.46 16.07
CA GLY A 97 9.82 -2.34 16.39
C GLY A 97 9.08 -1.82 15.15
N SER A 98 9.79 -1.69 14.03
CA SER A 98 9.23 -1.29 12.74
C SER A 98 8.12 -2.25 12.27
N PHE A 99 8.32 -3.56 12.41
CA PHE A 99 7.30 -4.56 12.11
C PHE A 99 6.12 -4.53 13.08
N ASN A 100 6.36 -4.27 14.37
CA ASN A 100 5.26 -4.10 15.34
C ASN A 100 4.40 -2.86 15.01
N PHE A 101 5.03 -1.76 14.58
CA PHE A 101 4.31 -0.58 14.09
C PHE A 101 3.46 -0.91 12.86
N TYR A 102 4.02 -1.67 11.91
CA TYR A 102 3.33 -2.13 10.71
C TYR A 102 2.09 -2.97 11.05
N LEU A 103 2.22 -3.99 11.91
CA LEU A 103 1.09 -4.81 12.35
C LEU A 103 0.05 -4.02 13.15
N GLY A 104 0.49 -3.08 13.99
CA GLY A 104 -0.40 -2.16 14.70
C GLY A 104 -1.24 -1.34 13.73
N THR A 105 -0.62 -0.82 12.66
CA THR A 105 -1.31 -0.07 11.61
C THR A 105 -2.32 -0.93 10.85
N LEU A 106 -1.96 -2.16 10.45
CA LEU A 106 -2.90 -3.08 9.81
C LEU A 106 -4.08 -3.44 10.71
N THR A 107 -3.83 -3.60 12.01
CA THR A 107 -4.88 -3.84 13.00
C THR A 107 -5.84 -2.64 13.09
N THR A 108 -5.30 -1.42 13.15
CA THR A 108 -6.11 -0.19 13.08
C THR A 108 -6.94 -0.15 11.81
N MET A 109 -6.33 -0.39 10.63
CA MET A 109 -7.07 -0.39 9.36
C MET A 109 -8.21 -1.40 9.38
N LYS A 110 -7.99 -2.62 9.88
CA LYS A 110 -9.01 -3.67 10.01
C LYS A 110 -10.20 -3.22 10.85
N LEU A 111 -9.95 -2.67 12.04
CA LEU A 111 -11.01 -2.13 12.90
C LEU A 111 -11.83 -1.04 12.18
N LEU A 112 -11.17 -0.12 11.47
CA LEU A 112 -11.88 0.94 10.72
C LEU A 112 -12.77 0.37 9.60
N THR A 113 -12.39 -0.74 8.98
CA THR A 113 -13.23 -1.36 7.94
C THR A 113 -14.51 -1.99 8.49
N GLU A 114 -14.51 -2.40 9.78
CA GLU A 114 -15.68 -2.97 10.45
C GLU A 114 -16.76 -1.92 10.74
N GLU A 115 -16.38 -0.63 10.78
CA GLU A 115 -17.29 0.51 10.97
C GLU A 115 -17.94 1.01 9.67
N GLU A 116 -17.51 0.51 8.50
CA GLU A 116 -18.00 0.99 7.21
C GLU A 116 -19.18 0.18 6.68
N SER A 117 -20.18 0.89 6.14
CA SER A 117 -21.36 0.27 5.54
C SER A 117 -21.07 -0.41 4.20
N HIS A 118 -19.95 -0.09 3.55
CA HIS A 118 -19.51 -0.71 2.30
C HIS A 118 -18.22 -1.49 2.55
N SER A 119 -18.03 -2.58 1.81
CA SER A 119 -16.82 -3.40 1.96
C SER A 119 -15.57 -2.62 1.56
N ILE A 120 -14.60 -2.59 2.47
CA ILE A 120 -13.25 -2.07 2.22
C ILE A 120 -12.28 -3.25 2.32
N LYS A 121 -11.32 -3.28 1.39
CA LYS A 121 -10.23 -4.26 1.38
C LYS A 121 -8.96 -3.67 1.99
N ILE A 122 -8.13 -4.52 2.57
CA ILE A 122 -6.85 -4.12 3.12
C ILE A 122 -5.71 -4.71 2.28
N GLU A 123 -4.83 -3.84 1.84
CA GLU A 123 -3.59 -4.18 1.14
C GLU A 123 -2.38 -3.87 2.01
N ALA A 124 -1.36 -4.71 1.90
CA ALA A 124 -0.09 -4.58 2.60
C ALA A 124 1.04 -4.62 1.57
N TYR A 125 1.80 -3.53 1.44
CA TYR A 125 3.04 -3.50 0.66
C TYR A 125 4.17 -4.18 1.44
N ILE A 126 4.83 -5.16 0.80
CA ILE A 126 5.93 -5.94 1.37
C ILE A 126 7.06 -6.15 0.35
N GLY A 127 8.30 -6.17 0.84
CA GLY A 127 9.50 -6.46 0.03
C GLY A 127 10.32 -7.60 0.60
N LYS A 128 11.12 -7.34 1.64
CA LYS A 128 11.92 -8.38 2.32
C LYS A 128 11.22 -8.87 3.59
N PHE A 129 10.76 -10.11 3.60
CA PHE A 129 9.96 -10.68 4.70
C PHE A 129 10.44 -12.06 5.16
N LYS A 130 9.98 -12.46 6.35
CA LYS A 130 10.10 -13.82 6.91
C LYS A 130 8.74 -14.52 6.89
N GLU A 131 8.74 -15.86 6.90
CA GLU A 131 7.49 -16.64 6.82
C GLU A 131 6.54 -16.29 7.97
N SER A 132 7.09 -16.20 9.18
CA SER A 132 6.32 -15.82 10.37
C SER A 132 5.78 -14.39 10.34
N GLU A 133 6.38 -13.50 9.56
CA GLU A 133 5.87 -12.14 9.35
C GLU A 133 4.69 -12.17 8.36
N VAL A 134 4.82 -12.90 7.25
CA VAL A 134 3.74 -13.07 6.26
C VAL A 134 2.49 -13.67 6.90
N LEU A 135 2.64 -14.75 7.69
CA LEU A 135 1.50 -15.36 8.38
C LEU A 135 0.77 -14.38 9.30
N LYS A 136 1.51 -13.51 9.99
CA LYS A 136 0.90 -12.47 10.83
C LYS A 136 0.19 -11.42 9.98
N ILE A 137 0.83 -10.92 8.92
CA ILE A 137 0.27 -9.91 8.02
C ILE A 137 -1.03 -10.43 7.35
N SER A 138 -1.03 -11.68 6.88
CA SER A 138 -2.19 -12.30 6.20
C SER A 138 -3.44 -12.36 7.09
N ASN A 139 -3.30 -12.36 8.42
CA ASN A 139 -4.46 -12.34 9.32
C ASN A 139 -5.19 -10.99 9.37
N HIS A 140 -4.56 -9.93 8.85
CA HIS A 140 -5.09 -8.56 8.87
C HIS A 140 -5.35 -7.99 7.48
N THR A 141 -5.02 -8.71 6.41
CA THR A 141 -5.05 -8.18 5.04
C THR A 141 -5.80 -9.09 4.09
N ASP A 142 -6.31 -8.51 3.01
CA ASP A 142 -6.94 -9.26 1.91
C ASP A 142 -5.94 -9.57 0.79
N ARG A 143 -4.89 -8.74 0.65
CA ARG A 143 -3.88 -8.88 -0.41
C ARG A 143 -2.52 -8.33 0.00
N LEU A 144 -1.47 -9.04 -0.40
CA LEU A 144 -0.09 -8.57 -0.37
C LEU A 144 0.28 -7.95 -1.71
N LEU A 145 0.84 -6.74 -1.67
CA LEU A 145 1.50 -6.10 -2.79
C LEU A 145 3.00 -6.30 -2.62
N ILE A 146 3.63 -7.04 -3.53
CA ILE A 146 5.02 -7.44 -3.36
C ILE A 146 5.91 -6.73 -4.34
N ASP A 147 6.92 -6.03 -3.84
CA ASP A 147 7.92 -5.45 -4.72
C ASP A 147 8.72 -6.53 -5.45
N ALA A 148 8.95 -6.30 -6.74
CA ALA A 148 9.86 -7.09 -7.55
C ALA A 148 10.86 -6.17 -8.26
N TYR A 149 11.38 -5.20 -7.52
CA TYR A 149 12.17 -4.12 -8.11
C TYR A 149 13.59 -4.59 -8.43
N ALA A 150 13.99 -4.43 -9.69
CA ALA A 150 15.36 -4.62 -10.14
C ALA A 150 15.66 -3.77 -11.37
N GLU A 151 16.93 -3.49 -11.61
CA GLU A 151 17.39 -2.76 -12.81
C GLU A 151 17.22 -3.58 -14.10
N LYS A 152 17.35 -4.91 -14.00
CA LYS A 152 17.31 -5.83 -15.13
C LYS A 152 16.00 -6.62 -15.13
N ILE A 153 15.36 -6.70 -16.30
CA ILE A 153 14.09 -7.43 -16.47
C ILE A 153 14.19 -8.89 -16.03
N ASN A 154 15.22 -9.63 -16.46
CA ASN A 154 15.37 -11.05 -16.08
C ASN A 154 15.51 -11.22 -14.57
N THR A 155 16.22 -10.32 -13.89
CA THR A 155 16.37 -10.35 -12.44
C THR A 155 15.05 -10.07 -11.74
N SER A 156 14.29 -9.08 -12.21
CA SER A 156 12.98 -8.72 -11.66
C SER A 156 11.96 -9.87 -11.81
N PHE A 157 11.87 -10.47 -13.00
CA PHE A 157 10.98 -11.61 -13.24
C PHE A 157 11.39 -12.85 -12.45
N GLN A 158 12.69 -13.16 -12.38
CA GLN A 158 13.17 -14.28 -11.57
C GLN A 158 12.83 -14.07 -10.09
N TYR A 159 13.06 -12.87 -9.57
CA TYR A 159 12.74 -12.55 -8.18
C TYR A 159 11.24 -12.69 -7.88
N ALA A 160 10.36 -12.24 -8.79
CA ALA A 160 8.93 -12.46 -8.68
C ALA A 160 8.56 -13.96 -8.66
N GLN A 161 9.19 -14.77 -9.52
CA GLN A 161 8.97 -16.22 -9.56
C GLN A 161 9.41 -16.89 -8.25
N ASP A 162 10.57 -16.53 -7.74
CA ASP A 162 11.13 -17.08 -6.51
C ASP A 162 10.25 -16.75 -5.29
N ILE A 163 9.77 -15.50 -5.20
CA ILE A 163 8.82 -15.08 -4.17
C ILE A 163 7.51 -15.86 -4.27
N LEU A 164 6.92 -15.97 -5.47
CA LEU A 164 5.64 -16.67 -5.64
C LEU A 164 5.77 -18.14 -5.28
N LYS A 165 6.89 -18.78 -5.62
CA LYS A 165 7.19 -20.15 -5.19
C LYS A 165 7.24 -20.22 -3.67
N TRP A 166 8.01 -19.34 -3.03
CA TRP A 166 8.14 -19.35 -1.58
C TRP A 166 6.82 -19.09 -0.86
N LEU A 167 6.01 -18.14 -1.35
CA LEU A 167 4.67 -17.88 -0.79
C LEU A 167 3.70 -19.04 -1.01
N SER A 168 3.83 -19.79 -2.10
CA SER A 168 3.02 -21.00 -2.32
C SER A 168 3.30 -22.12 -1.32
N GLU A 169 4.48 -22.09 -0.68
CA GLU A 169 4.85 -23.03 0.38
C GLU A 169 4.32 -22.59 1.76
N ILE A 170 3.99 -21.30 1.93
CA ILE A 170 3.33 -20.79 3.12
C ILE A 170 1.85 -21.19 3.08
N LYS A 171 1.35 -21.79 4.17
CA LYS A 171 -0.07 -22.16 4.34
C LYS A 171 -0.95 -20.94 4.58
N SER A 172 -1.04 -20.05 3.59
CA SER A 172 -1.88 -18.85 3.60
C SER A 172 -2.69 -18.78 2.31
N GLU A 173 -3.99 -18.49 2.43
CA GLU A 173 -4.87 -18.26 1.27
C GLU A 173 -4.83 -16.80 0.77
N ILE A 174 -3.83 -16.03 1.22
CA ILE A 174 -3.72 -14.60 0.94
C ILE A 174 -3.55 -14.34 -0.56
N GLN A 175 -4.25 -13.32 -1.08
CA GLN A 175 -4.04 -12.89 -2.46
C GLN A 175 -2.71 -12.18 -2.59
N VAL A 176 -2.07 -12.33 -3.75
CA VAL A 176 -0.79 -11.70 -4.03
C VAL A 176 -0.88 -10.90 -5.32
N SER A 177 -0.23 -9.74 -5.36
CA SER A 177 0.04 -8.99 -6.58
C SER A 177 1.50 -8.55 -6.60
N ILE A 178 2.16 -8.74 -7.74
CA ILE A 178 3.55 -8.36 -7.92
C ILE A 178 3.63 -6.95 -8.50
N VAL A 179 4.47 -6.11 -7.91
CA VAL A 179 4.69 -4.73 -8.30
C VAL A 179 6.06 -4.60 -8.96
N PHE A 180 6.07 -4.12 -10.19
CA PHE A 180 7.28 -3.80 -10.94
C PHE A 180 7.49 -2.28 -10.97
N SER A 181 8.69 -1.80 -10.65
CA SER A 181 8.95 -0.35 -10.68
C SER A 181 9.44 0.11 -12.05
N ALA A 182 8.73 1.12 -12.58
CA ALA A 182 9.12 1.84 -13.80
C ALA A 182 10.09 3.01 -13.52
N GLU A 183 10.55 3.19 -12.28
CA GLU A 183 11.47 4.27 -11.94
C GLU A 183 12.84 4.08 -12.60
N MET A 184 13.56 5.19 -12.77
CA MET A 184 14.85 5.22 -13.46
C MET A 184 15.96 4.45 -12.77
N ASN A 185 15.84 4.22 -11.45
CA ASN A 185 16.76 3.39 -10.68
C ASN A 185 16.45 1.88 -10.80
N PHE A 186 15.34 1.51 -11.45
CA PHE A 186 14.89 0.13 -11.64
C PHE A 186 14.64 -0.14 -13.13
N MET A 187 13.44 -0.54 -13.55
CA MET A 187 13.16 -0.93 -14.95
C MET A 187 12.96 0.27 -15.89
N GLY A 188 12.97 1.50 -15.40
CA GLY A 188 12.76 2.72 -16.19
C GLY A 188 13.68 2.86 -17.41
N PRO A 189 15.01 2.66 -17.31
CA PRO A 189 15.91 2.71 -18.46
C PRO A 189 15.55 1.69 -19.54
N TRP A 190 15.16 0.47 -19.13
CA TRP A 190 14.74 -0.59 -20.04
C TRP A 190 13.43 -0.24 -20.74
N LEU A 191 12.39 0.14 -19.98
CA LEU A 191 11.09 0.54 -20.52
C LEU A 191 11.21 1.69 -21.53
N ARG A 192 12.08 2.67 -21.25
CA ARG A 192 12.35 3.78 -22.16
C ARG A 192 13.00 3.30 -23.46
N LYS A 193 13.99 2.41 -23.39
CA LYS A 193 14.69 1.86 -24.56
C LYS A 193 13.73 1.07 -25.47
N TYR A 194 12.77 0.35 -24.89
CA TYR A 194 11.84 -0.52 -25.63
C TYR A 194 10.44 0.08 -25.83
N ARG A 195 10.24 1.37 -25.53
CA ARG A 195 8.96 2.08 -25.64
C ARG A 195 8.29 1.97 -27.01
N ASN A 196 9.08 1.92 -28.08
CA ASN A 196 8.58 1.87 -29.46
C ASN A 196 8.16 0.45 -29.91
N PHE A 197 8.63 -0.61 -29.24
CA PHE A 197 8.27 -1.98 -29.58
C PHE A 197 6.79 -2.30 -29.29
N TYR A 198 6.18 -1.58 -28.35
CA TYR A 198 4.79 -1.79 -27.92
C TYR A 198 3.77 -0.84 -28.59
N ARG A 199 4.23 0.21 -29.27
CA ARG A 199 3.35 1.13 -30.02
C ARG A 199 2.98 0.63 -31.41
N SER A 200 3.66 -0.37 -31.95
CA SER A 200 3.37 -0.93 -33.27
C SER A 200 2.41 -2.14 -33.25
N LYS A 201 1.78 -2.44 -32.10
CA LYS A 201 0.91 -3.60 -31.93
C LYS A 201 -0.49 -3.27 -31.35
N PHE A 202 -0.80 -2.01 -31.13
CA PHE A 202 -2.12 -1.54 -30.67
C PHE A 202 -2.47 -0.22 -31.36
#